data_AF-A0A1H4SWX1-F1
#
_entry.id   AF-A0A1H4SWX1-F1
#
_cell.length_a   1.000
_cell.length_b   1.000
_cell.length_c   1.000
_cell.angle_alpha   90.00
_cell.angle_beta   90.00
_cell.angle_gamma   90.00
#
_symmetry.space_group_name_H-M   'P 1'
#
loop_
_entity.id
_entity.type
_entity.pdbx_description
1 polymer ?
#
loop_
_entity_poly.entity_id
_entity_poly.type
_entity_poly.pdbx_seq_one_letter_code
_entity_poly.pdbx_strand_id
1 'polypeptide(L)'
;MTNDNELDMIVPGRACGSCTMCCKVLYITDFAKPAGRWCSHVKPGTGCTIYEQRPQTCRTFLCKWLQDENMGDEWKPERSKFVISQMTEGGNLLIAVDPNFANAWRRPPYFAVIHRWILDGAAQGRFVFVRIGERCLALLPDGERDLGAVSPQDHITVSRQAGPAGPVFTATVHRNAA
;
A
#
# COMPACT_ATOMS: atom_id res chain seq x y z
N MET A 1 -25.80 -13.89 8.38
CA MET A 1 -25.89 -12.48 8.82
C MET A 1 -24.69 -11.77 8.24
N THR A 2 -24.79 -11.36 6.98
CA THR A 2 -23.85 -10.41 6.38
C THR A 2 -24.07 -9.09 7.10
N ASN A 3 -23.07 -8.57 7.80
CA ASN A 3 -23.20 -7.24 8.38
C ASN A 3 -23.30 -6.25 7.21
N ASP A 4 -24.43 -5.57 7.08
CA ASP A 4 -24.66 -4.51 6.08
C ASP A 4 -23.64 -3.36 6.20
N ASN A 5 -22.82 -3.35 7.25
CA ASN A 5 -21.79 -2.37 7.57
C ASN A 5 -20.48 -2.50 6.74
N GLU A 6 -20.27 -3.58 5.97
CA GLU A 6 -19.09 -3.71 5.07
C GLU A 6 -19.31 -3.04 3.69
N LEU A 7 -20.56 -2.88 3.26
CA LEU A 7 -20.91 -2.22 1.99
C LEU A 7 -20.77 -0.70 2.05
N ASP A 8 -20.88 -0.10 3.24
CA ASP A 8 -20.69 1.35 3.45
C ASP A 8 -19.24 1.83 3.25
N MET A 9 -18.28 0.90 3.16
CA MET A 9 -16.86 1.23 2.95
C MET A 9 -16.41 1.21 1.49
N ILE A 10 -17.28 0.80 0.56
CA ILE A 10 -16.97 0.78 -0.88
C ILE A 10 -17.72 1.91 -1.57
N VAL A 11 -16.99 2.74 -2.31
CA VAL A 11 -17.55 3.81 -3.14
C VAL A 11 -18.59 3.19 -4.11
N PRO A 12 -19.83 3.71 -4.15
CA PRO A 12 -20.88 3.17 -5.01
C PRO A 12 -20.42 3.01 -6.47
N GLY A 13 -20.72 1.85 -7.06
CA GLY A 13 -20.34 1.51 -8.44
C GLY A 13 -18.91 1.01 -8.62
N ARG A 14 -18.06 1.00 -7.58
CA ARG A 14 -16.72 0.41 -7.65
C ARG A 14 -16.74 -1.07 -7.29
N ALA A 15 -15.98 -1.84 -8.05
CA ALA A 15 -15.70 -3.24 -7.78
C ALA A 15 -14.31 -3.60 -8.32
N CYS A 16 -13.72 -4.68 -7.80
CA CYS A 16 -12.46 -5.19 -8.34
C CYS A 16 -12.57 -5.50 -9.84
N GLY A 17 -13.67 -6.14 -10.28
CA GLY A 17 -13.83 -6.63 -11.65
C GLY A 17 -12.67 -7.57 -12.01
N SER A 18 -12.00 -7.30 -13.14
CA SER A 18 -10.79 -8.02 -13.58
C SER A 18 -9.54 -7.74 -12.76
N CYS A 19 -9.53 -6.70 -11.91
CA CYS A 19 -8.32 -6.25 -11.24
C CYS A 19 -7.87 -7.26 -10.18
N THR A 20 -6.66 -7.80 -10.34
CA THR A 20 -6.05 -8.78 -9.41
C THR A 20 -4.74 -8.28 -8.79
N MET A 21 -4.46 -6.98 -8.82
CA MET A 21 -3.13 -6.46 -8.46
C MET A 21 -2.75 -6.65 -6.99
N CYS A 22 -3.70 -6.63 -6.05
CA CYS A 22 -3.43 -6.95 -4.64
C CYS A 22 -2.86 -8.37 -4.49
N CYS A 23 -3.33 -9.32 -5.29
CA CYS A 23 -2.80 -10.69 -5.35
C CYS A 23 -1.36 -10.76 -5.90
N LYS A 24 -0.82 -9.68 -6.49
CA LYS A 24 0.59 -9.59 -6.91
C LYS A 24 1.43 -8.82 -5.90
N VAL A 25 1.07 -7.58 -5.61
CA VAL A 25 2.00 -6.62 -4.97
C VAL A 25 2.11 -6.79 -3.46
N LEU A 26 1.08 -7.34 -2.80
CA LEU A 26 1.08 -7.51 -1.35
C LEU A 26 1.69 -8.84 -0.91
N TYR A 27 2.30 -8.83 0.27
CA TYR A 27 2.63 -10.04 1.02
C TYR A 27 1.35 -10.61 1.67
N ILE A 28 1.16 -11.93 1.67
CA ILE A 28 0.06 -12.57 2.40
C ILE A 28 0.66 -13.46 3.48
N THR A 29 0.39 -13.11 4.74
CA THR A 29 0.91 -13.78 5.93
C THR A 29 0.42 -15.22 6.05
N ASP A 30 -0.86 -15.47 5.77
CA ASP A 30 -1.53 -16.75 5.97
C ASP A 30 -0.84 -17.95 5.30
N PHE A 31 -0.14 -17.73 4.18
CA PHE A 31 0.59 -18.77 3.46
C PHE A 31 1.93 -18.27 2.91
N ALA A 32 2.53 -17.27 3.58
CA ALA A 32 3.84 -16.69 3.28
C ALA A 32 4.07 -16.31 1.81
N LYS A 33 3.03 -15.79 1.14
CA LYS A 33 3.13 -15.40 -0.27
C LYS A 33 3.95 -14.11 -0.41
N PRO A 34 5.10 -14.11 -1.12
CA PRO A 34 5.97 -12.94 -1.21
C PRO A 34 5.30 -11.73 -1.88
N ALA A 35 5.65 -10.53 -1.42
CA ALA A 35 5.27 -9.29 -2.08
C ALA A 35 5.89 -9.20 -3.49
N GLY A 36 5.14 -8.64 -4.44
CA GLY A 36 5.57 -8.50 -5.83
C GLY A 36 5.52 -9.77 -6.69
N ARG A 37 5.14 -10.93 -6.13
CA ARG A 37 4.93 -12.19 -6.86
C ARG A 37 3.44 -12.48 -7.02
N TRP A 38 3.05 -13.15 -8.09
CA TRP A 38 1.65 -13.58 -8.25
C TRP A 38 1.30 -14.64 -7.20
N CYS A 39 0.12 -14.51 -6.58
CA CYS A 39 -0.47 -15.56 -5.76
C CYS A 39 -0.71 -16.82 -6.61
N SER A 40 -0.37 -17.99 -6.08
CA SER A 40 -0.61 -19.29 -6.75
C SER A 40 -2.11 -19.55 -7.01
N HIS A 41 -2.99 -18.94 -6.21
CA HIS A 41 -4.43 -19.11 -6.31
C HIS A 41 -5.15 -18.05 -7.15
N VAL A 42 -4.44 -17.14 -7.81
CA VAL A 42 -5.07 -16.14 -8.68
C VAL A 42 -4.87 -16.53 -10.14
N LYS A 43 -5.93 -16.42 -10.93
CA LYS A 43 -5.82 -16.30 -12.38
C LYS A 43 -5.79 -14.80 -12.71
N PRO A 44 -4.63 -14.23 -13.07
CA PRO A 44 -4.51 -12.79 -13.30
C PRO A 44 -5.55 -12.28 -14.30
N GLY A 45 -6.20 -11.16 -14.00
CA GLY A 45 -7.25 -10.59 -14.85
C GLY A 45 -8.62 -11.28 -14.72
N THR A 46 -8.73 -12.40 -14.00
CA THR A 46 -9.98 -13.15 -13.82
C THR A 46 -10.45 -13.17 -12.37
N GLY A 47 -9.54 -13.42 -11.41
CA GLY A 47 -9.89 -13.51 -9.99
C GLY A 47 -9.24 -14.70 -9.28
N CYS A 48 -9.62 -14.91 -8.02
CA CYS A 48 -9.11 -16.00 -7.20
C CYS A 48 -9.83 -17.32 -7.52
N THR A 49 -9.08 -18.40 -7.74
CA THR A 49 -9.61 -19.74 -8.02
C THR A 49 -10.17 -20.44 -6.80
N ILE A 50 -9.85 -19.95 -5.59
CA ILE A 50 -10.37 -20.43 -4.31
C ILE A 50 -11.21 -19.35 -3.60
N TYR A 51 -11.97 -18.53 -4.34
CA TYR A 51 -12.63 -17.32 -3.83
C TYR A 51 -13.40 -17.55 -2.51
N GLU A 52 -14.17 -18.64 -2.42
CA GLU A 52 -14.95 -19.01 -1.22
C GLU A 52 -14.12 -19.57 -0.06
N GLN A 53 -12.84 -19.85 -0.27
CA GLN A 53 -11.91 -20.42 0.71
C GLN A 53 -10.74 -19.47 0.99
N ARG A 54 -10.79 -18.23 0.46
CA ARG A 54 -9.75 -17.23 0.68
C ARG A 54 -9.49 -17.02 2.18
N PRO A 55 -8.23 -16.83 2.58
CA PRO A 55 -7.90 -16.49 3.95
C PRO A 55 -8.52 -15.15 4.36
N GLN A 56 -8.67 -14.94 5.66
CA GLN A 56 -9.35 -13.76 6.19
C GLN A 56 -8.71 -12.45 5.70
N THR A 57 -7.37 -12.39 5.66
CA THR A 57 -6.61 -11.26 5.12
C THR A 57 -7.05 -10.87 3.70
N CYS A 58 -7.37 -11.85 2.85
CA CYS A 58 -7.83 -11.60 1.48
C CYS A 58 -9.32 -11.20 1.41
N ARG A 59 -10.13 -11.55 2.42
CA ARG A 59 -11.57 -11.24 2.47
C ARG A 59 -11.83 -9.81 2.93
N THR A 60 -11.08 -9.37 3.95
CA THR A 60 -11.27 -8.07 4.59
C THR A 60 -10.49 -6.94 3.93
N PHE A 61 -9.58 -7.28 3.00
CA PHE A 61 -8.78 -6.27 2.31
C PHE A 61 -9.59 -5.46 1.30
N LEU A 62 -9.65 -4.15 1.51
CA LEU A 62 -10.12 -3.17 0.54
C LEU A 62 -8.97 -2.22 0.20
N CYS A 63 -8.69 -2.02 -1.09
CA CYS A 63 -7.70 -1.01 -1.51
C CYS A 63 -8.30 0.39 -1.45
N LYS A 64 -7.46 1.41 -1.32
CA LYS A 64 -7.90 2.81 -1.20
C LYS A 64 -8.75 3.27 -2.38
N TRP A 65 -8.53 2.75 -3.60
CA TRP A 65 -9.40 3.04 -4.74
C TRP A 65 -10.82 2.48 -4.56
N LEU A 66 -11.04 1.40 -3.82
CA LEU A 66 -12.42 0.99 -3.50
C LEU A 66 -13.07 1.90 -2.46
N GLN A 67 -12.28 2.57 -1.62
CA GLN A 67 -12.77 3.25 -0.41
C GLN A 67 -12.85 4.77 -0.53
N ASP A 68 -12.11 5.40 -1.46
CA ASP A 68 -11.96 6.86 -1.53
C ASP A 68 -12.51 7.39 -2.85
N GLU A 69 -13.67 8.07 -2.79
CA GLU A 69 -14.36 8.62 -3.96
C GLU A 69 -13.49 9.62 -4.76
N ASN A 70 -12.52 10.27 -4.11
CA ASN A 70 -11.63 11.24 -4.75
C ASN A 70 -10.55 10.58 -5.63
N MET A 71 -10.41 9.26 -5.58
CA MET A 71 -9.50 8.52 -6.46
C MET A 71 -10.18 8.19 -7.78
N GLY A 72 -9.85 8.92 -8.84
CA GLY A 72 -10.32 8.62 -10.20
C GLY A 72 -9.90 7.24 -10.71
N ASP A 73 -10.45 6.83 -11.85
CA ASP A 73 -10.20 5.50 -12.44
C ASP A 73 -8.73 5.23 -12.77
N GLU A 74 -7.91 6.26 -13.00
CA GLU A 74 -6.48 6.13 -13.20
C GLU A 74 -5.78 5.48 -12.00
N TRP A 75 -6.33 5.63 -10.79
CA TRP A 75 -5.81 5.01 -9.57
C TRP A 75 -6.18 3.54 -9.42
N LYS A 76 -7.11 3.03 -10.23
CA LYS A 76 -7.48 1.61 -10.20
C LYS A 76 -6.21 0.78 -10.40
N PRO A 77 -5.89 -0.18 -9.50
CA PRO A 77 -4.56 -0.79 -9.48
C PRO A 77 -4.10 -1.44 -10.80
N GLU A 78 -5.02 -2.01 -11.58
CA GLU A 78 -4.68 -2.58 -12.90
C GLU A 78 -4.18 -1.53 -13.91
N ARG A 79 -4.56 -0.25 -13.75
CA ARG A 79 -4.08 0.89 -14.54
C ARG A 79 -2.83 1.52 -13.94
N SER A 80 -2.85 1.81 -12.63
CA SER A 80 -1.76 2.48 -11.94
C SER A 80 -0.52 1.62 -11.73
N LYS A 81 -0.67 0.29 -11.75
CA LYS A 81 0.36 -0.73 -11.45
C LYS A 81 0.83 -0.71 -9.99
N PHE A 82 0.04 -0.15 -9.08
CA PHE A 82 0.28 -0.22 -7.64
C PHE A 82 -1.04 -0.25 -6.87
N VAL A 83 -0.98 -0.76 -5.65
CA VAL A 83 -2.11 -0.79 -4.71
C VAL A 83 -1.78 0.18 -3.58
N ILE A 84 -2.75 1.02 -3.21
CA ILE A 84 -2.67 1.86 -2.03
C ILE A 84 -3.55 1.27 -0.93
N SER A 85 -3.02 1.20 0.28
CA SER A 85 -3.76 0.80 1.47
C SER A 85 -3.28 1.58 2.68
N GLN A 86 -4.12 1.71 3.70
CA GLN A 86 -3.68 2.24 5.00
C GLN A 86 -3.01 1.11 5.81
N MET A 87 -1.89 1.41 6.45
CA MET A 87 -1.27 0.52 7.42
C MET A 87 -2.03 0.60 8.73
N THR A 88 -2.17 -0.53 9.42
CA THR A 88 -2.92 -0.64 10.68
C THR A 88 -2.33 0.25 11.78
N GLU A 89 -1.02 0.50 11.76
CA GLU A 89 -0.32 1.32 12.74
C GLU A 89 -0.13 2.77 12.24
N GLY A 90 -0.53 3.73 13.07
CA GLY A 90 -0.23 5.16 12.88
C GLY A 90 -0.94 5.82 11.69
N GLY A 91 -1.81 5.11 10.96
CA GLY A 91 -2.55 5.66 9.82
C GLY A 91 -1.67 5.96 8.60
N ASN A 92 -0.46 5.39 8.55
CA ASN A 92 0.47 5.52 7.43
C ASN A 92 -0.13 4.94 6.15
N LEU A 93 0.28 5.48 4.99
CA LEU A 93 -0.13 4.94 3.70
C LEU A 93 0.97 4.02 3.14
N LEU A 94 0.57 2.85 2.66
CA LEU A 94 1.41 1.95 1.90
C LEU A 94 1.03 2.01 0.42
N ILE A 95 2.03 2.22 -0.44
CA ILE A 95 1.94 2.11 -1.89
C ILE A 95 2.74 0.87 -2.30
N ALA A 96 2.04 -0.25 -2.51
CA ALA A 96 2.65 -1.50 -2.95
C ALA A 96 2.68 -1.57 -4.49
N VAL A 97 3.87 -1.51 -5.07
CA VAL A 97 4.10 -1.32 -6.50
C VAL A 97 4.46 -2.65 -7.16
N ASP A 98 3.97 -2.87 -8.37
CA ASP A 98 4.43 -3.96 -9.22
C ASP A 98 5.93 -3.81 -9.52
N PRO A 99 6.79 -4.79 -9.17
CA PRO A 99 8.21 -4.72 -9.49
C PRO A 99 8.52 -4.54 -10.98
N ASN A 100 7.65 -5.01 -11.87
CA ASN A 100 7.80 -4.84 -13.32
C ASN A 100 7.55 -3.38 -13.77
N PHE A 101 6.97 -2.56 -12.90
CA PHE A 101 6.68 -1.14 -13.13
C PHE A 101 7.11 -0.31 -11.91
N ALA A 102 8.32 -0.56 -11.40
CA ALA A 102 8.86 0.02 -10.17
C ALA A 102 8.72 1.56 -10.04
N ASN A 103 8.71 2.29 -11.16
CA ASN A 103 8.58 3.74 -11.21
C ASN A 103 7.15 4.24 -11.52
N ALA A 104 6.13 3.37 -11.55
CA ALA A 104 4.77 3.77 -11.94
C ALA A 104 4.18 4.86 -11.04
N TRP A 105 4.43 4.79 -9.73
CA TRP A 105 3.99 5.77 -8.74
C TRP A 105 4.63 7.16 -8.92
N ARG A 106 5.76 7.26 -9.65
CA ARG A 106 6.42 8.54 -9.96
C ARG A 106 5.81 9.26 -11.18
N ARG A 107 4.95 8.58 -11.94
CA ARG A 107 4.35 9.15 -13.16
C ARG A 107 3.21 10.11 -12.80
N PRO A 108 2.94 11.13 -13.63
CA PRO A 108 1.70 11.89 -13.52
C PRO A 108 0.47 10.98 -13.73
N PRO A 109 -0.65 11.23 -13.02
CA PRO A 109 -0.85 12.30 -12.03
C PRO A 109 -0.37 11.92 -10.61
N TYR A 110 0.10 10.69 -10.42
CA TYR A 110 0.27 10.09 -9.09
C TYR A 110 1.27 10.81 -8.20
N PHE A 111 2.44 11.18 -8.74
CA PHE A 111 3.50 11.76 -7.92
C PHE A 111 3.09 13.08 -7.25
N ALA A 112 2.37 13.94 -7.96
CA ALA A 112 1.90 15.22 -7.42
C ALA A 112 0.93 15.03 -6.25
N VAL A 113 0.03 14.05 -6.37
CA VAL A 113 -0.95 13.72 -5.32
C VAL A 113 -0.26 13.04 -4.13
N ILE A 114 0.65 12.09 -4.38
CA ILE A 114 1.46 11.44 -3.34
C ILE A 114 2.27 12.48 -2.57
N HIS A 115 2.88 13.44 -3.26
CA HIS A 115 3.64 14.52 -2.65
C HIS A 115 2.76 15.35 -1.69
N ARG A 116 1.51 15.62 -2.07
CA ARG A 116 0.57 16.28 -1.17
C ARG A 116 0.25 15.45 0.08
N TRP A 117 0.05 14.14 -0.06
CA TRP A 117 -0.15 13.27 1.10
C TRP A 117 1.07 13.23 2.05
N ILE A 118 2.29 13.31 1.51
CA ILE A 118 3.51 13.40 2.33
C ILE A 118 3.48 14.65 3.20
N LEU A 119 3.17 15.82 2.61
CA LEU A 119 3.14 17.09 3.33
C LEU A 119 1.98 17.15 4.34
N ASP A 120 0.77 16.81 3.90
CA ASP A 120 -0.46 16.91 4.71
C ASP A 120 -0.47 15.88 5.86
N GLY A 121 0.06 14.67 5.59
CA GLY A 121 0.13 13.57 6.56
C GLY A 121 1.14 13.81 7.67
N ALA A 122 2.32 14.37 7.35
CA ALA A 122 3.40 14.52 8.31
C ALA A 122 3.06 15.45 9.49
N ALA A 123 2.18 16.44 9.27
CA ALA A 123 1.65 17.29 10.33
C ALA A 123 0.87 16.49 11.40
N GLN A 124 0.35 15.32 11.03
CA GLN A 124 -0.47 14.44 11.87
C GLN A 124 0.28 13.14 12.25
N GLY A 125 1.60 13.08 12.00
CA GLY A 125 2.40 11.87 12.26
C GLY A 125 2.12 10.71 11.30
N ARG A 126 1.50 10.98 10.14
CA ARG A 126 1.21 9.99 9.09
C ARG A 126 2.22 10.12 7.96
N PHE A 127 2.78 8.99 7.55
CA PHE A 127 3.84 8.93 6.53
C PHE A 127 3.44 8.03 5.38
N VAL A 128 4.14 8.18 4.24
CA VAL A 128 3.91 7.39 3.04
C VAL A 128 5.10 6.46 2.82
N PHE A 129 4.81 5.17 2.62
CA PHE A 129 5.80 4.15 2.29
C PHE A 129 5.52 3.58 0.92
N VAL A 130 6.58 3.36 0.13
CA VAL A 130 6.50 2.68 -1.15
C VAL A 130 7.20 1.34 -1.03
N ARG A 131 6.50 0.24 -1.30
CA ARG A 131 7.09 -1.10 -1.38
C ARG A 131 7.18 -1.58 -2.82
N ILE A 132 8.35 -2.06 -3.21
CA ILE A 132 8.62 -2.67 -4.52
C ILE A 132 9.19 -4.07 -4.24
N GLY A 133 8.31 -5.07 -4.17
CA GLY A 133 8.67 -6.38 -3.63
C GLY A 133 9.08 -6.26 -2.15
N GLU A 134 10.29 -6.71 -1.82
CA GLU A 134 10.84 -6.62 -0.46
C GLU A 134 11.44 -5.25 -0.13
N ARG A 135 11.82 -4.46 -1.15
CA ARG A 135 12.42 -3.13 -0.94
C ARG A 135 11.36 -2.12 -0.51
N CYS A 136 11.69 -1.32 0.50
CA CYS A 136 10.81 -0.28 1.04
C CYS A 136 11.48 1.09 0.99
N LEU A 137 10.73 2.11 0.60
CA LEU A 137 11.13 3.52 0.63
C LEU A 137 10.21 4.26 1.61
N ALA A 138 10.78 5.12 2.45
CA ALA A 138 10.02 6.11 3.20
C ALA A 138 10.01 7.42 2.40
N LEU A 139 8.83 7.94 2.11
CA LEU A 139 8.68 9.25 1.50
C LEU A 139 8.31 10.27 2.59
N LEU A 140 9.27 11.13 2.93
CA LEU A 140 9.19 12.08 4.03
C LEU A 140 9.22 13.52 3.48
N PRO A 141 8.75 14.53 4.24
CA PRO A 141 8.75 15.92 3.78
C PRO A 141 10.14 16.46 3.44
N ASP A 142 11.19 15.95 4.09
CA ASP A 142 12.60 16.28 3.86
C ASP A 142 13.30 15.29 2.90
N GLY A 143 12.51 14.52 2.14
CA GLY A 143 12.97 13.70 1.03
C GLY A 143 12.74 12.19 1.19
N GLU A 144 13.18 11.46 0.18
CA GLU A 144 13.09 10.01 0.11
C GLU A 144 14.21 9.35 0.93
N ARG A 145 13.89 8.25 1.61
CA ARG A 145 14.87 7.37 2.28
C ARG A 145 14.67 5.94 1.80
N ASP A 146 15.73 5.33 1.26
CA ASP A 146 15.72 3.92 0.93
C ASP A 146 16.01 3.10 2.19
N LEU A 147 15.06 2.25 2.58
CA LEU A 147 15.15 1.42 3.77
C LEU A 147 15.69 0.01 3.45
N GLY A 148 15.99 -0.26 2.17
CA GLY A 148 16.41 -1.57 1.71
C GLY A 148 15.29 -2.61 1.80
N ALA A 149 15.65 -3.88 1.86
CA ALA A 149 14.69 -4.97 2.10
C ALA A 149 14.07 -4.83 3.50
N VAL A 150 12.76 -4.91 3.63
CA VAL A 150 12.02 -4.85 4.91
C VAL A 150 11.06 -6.04 4.99
N SER A 151 11.23 -6.91 5.98
CA SER A 151 10.36 -8.07 6.22
C SER A 151 8.96 -7.64 6.65
N PRO A 152 7.91 -8.46 6.46
CA PRO A 152 6.62 -8.26 7.10
C PRO A 152 6.65 -8.24 8.63
N GLN A 153 7.70 -8.79 9.24
CA GLN A 153 7.88 -8.82 10.70
C GLN A 153 8.65 -7.60 11.24
N ASP A 154 9.27 -6.84 10.35
CA ASP A 154 9.98 -5.61 10.71
C ASP A 154 8.97 -4.48 10.94
N HIS A 155 9.27 -3.62 11.91
CA HIS A 155 8.51 -2.40 12.12
C HIS A 155 9.33 -1.17 11.72
N ILE A 156 8.65 -0.17 11.17
CA ILE A 156 9.29 1.09 10.76
C ILE A 156 8.77 2.18 11.68
N THR A 157 9.68 2.88 12.37
CA THR A 157 9.35 4.09 13.11
C THR A 157 9.91 5.29 12.39
N VAL A 158 9.17 6.39 12.40
CA VAL A 158 9.66 7.68 11.91
C VAL A 158 9.69 8.66 13.06
N SER A 159 10.85 9.20 13.38
CA SER A 159 11.01 10.28 14.35
C SER A 159 11.08 11.64 13.65
N ARG A 160 10.56 12.67 14.31
CA ARG A 160 10.60 14.06 13.85
C ARG A 160 11.38 14.89 14.85
N GLN A 161 12.40 15.59 14.38
CA GLN A 161 13.25 16.47 15.19
C GLN A 161 13.27 17.88 14.60
N ALA A 162 13.41 18.90 15.44
CA ALA A 162 13.64 20.26 14.95
C ALA A 162 15.07 20.37 14.39
N GLY A 163 15.20 20.93 13.20
CA GLY A 163 16.48 21.23 12.57
C GLY A 163 16.58 22.70 12.15
N PRO A 164 17.79 23.19 11.88
CA PRO A 164 18.03 24.61 11.55
C PRO A 164 17.37 25.06 10.24
N ALA A 165 17.09 24.14 9.31
CA ALA A 165 16.43 24.42 8.03
C ALA A 165 14.97 23.92 7.97
N GLY A 166 14.40 23.51 9.12
CA GLY A 166 13.08 22.89 9.19
C GLY A 166 13.11 21.53 9.92
N PRO A 167 11.96 20.86 10.04
CA PRO A 167 11.89 19.54 10.67
C PRO A 167 12.68 18.51 9.87
N VAL A 168 13.45 17.69 10.58
CA VAL A 168 14.20 16.55 10.02
C VAL A 168 13.49 15.27 10.42
N PHE A 169 13.35 14.35 9.47
CA PHE A 169 12.68 13.07 9.68
C PHE A 169 13.67 11.91 9.54
N THR A 170 13.66 11.01 10.53
CA THR A 170 14.49 9.79 10.51
C THR A 170 13.60 8.57 10.50
N ALA A 171 13.69 7.77 9.44
CA ALA A 171 13.01 6.48 9.35
C ALA A 171 13.97 5.35 9.77
N THR A 172 13.60 4.62 10.81
CA THR A 172 14.37 3.49 11.35
C THR A 172 13.60 2.20 11.14
N VAL A 173 14.25 1.21 10.54
CA VAL A 173 13.74 -0.16 10.45
C VAL A 173 14.23 -0.94 11.66
N HIS A 174 13.31 -1.36 12.51
CA HIS A 174 13.60 -2.23 13.62
C HIS A 174 13.37 -3.66 13.18
N ARG A 175 14.49 -4.38 13.06
CA ARG A 175 14.50 -5.77 12.61
C ARG A 175 14.04 -6.64 13.75
N ASN A 176 12.94 -7.35 13.58
CA ASN A 176 12.56 -8.36 14.54
C ASN A 176 13.32 -9.62 14.16
N ALA A 177 14.21 -10.08 15.03
CA ALA A 177 14.88 -11.36 14.84
C ALA A 177 13.82 -12.46 14.93
N ALA A 178 13.76 -13.29 13.89
CA ALA A 178 12.91 -14.49 13.88
C ALA A 178 13.32 -15.47 14.99
#